data_AF-A0A2G6N6H8-F1
#
_entry.id   AF-A0A2G6N6H8-F1
#
_cell.length_a   1.000
_cell.length_b   1.000
_cell.length_c   1.000
_cell.angle_alpha   90.00
_cell.angle_beta   90.00
_cell.angle_gamma   90.00
#
_symmetry.space_group_name_H-M   'P 1'
#
loop_
_entity.id
_entity.type
_entity.pdbx_description
1 polymer ?
#
loop_
_entity_poly.entity_id
_entity_poly.type
_entity_poly.pdbx_seq_one_letter_code
_entity_poly.pdbx_strand_id
1 'polypeptide(L)'
;MARKGGHPPFFLRRSYIIVDIPPAAGHAFSKGYGINNHTQVVGRTYNFNEITNETEDQRALFWDMRQGSVALTTLDGTSGGWGINDMGMACGFTTNADGYQRAVRWDLADGSILDMGILANPDTLQEGDESYAYRGINNAHTVVGHAEIPNTADDFTPFHGFIFNYTEGIRDLGTLGSDTNYMGGYSITLDGSC
;
A
#
# COMPACT_ATOMS: atom_id res chain seq x y z
N MET A 1 -42.47 -31.14 -44.24
CA MET A 1 -42.27 -29.73 -43.85
C MET A 1 -41.23 -29.66 -42.73
N ALA A 2 -40.37 -28.65 -42.78
CA ALA A 2 -39.01 -28.61 -42.23
C ALA A 2 -38.87 -28.59 -40.68
N ARG A 3 -37.66 -28.94 -40.24
CA ARG A 3 -37.16 -29.14 -38.87
C ARG A 3 -37.30 -27.90 -37.96
N LYS A 4 -37.68 -28.12 -36.70
CA LYS A 4 -37.50 -27.16 -35.59
C LYS A 4 -36.00 -27.00 -35.30
N GLY A 5 -35.42 -25.87 -35.68
CA GLY A 5 -34.09 -25.45 -35.23
C GLY A 5 -34.22 -24.63 -33.94
N GLY A 6 -34.05 -25.28 -32.79
CA GLY A 6 -33.82 -24.58 -31.53
C GLY A 6 -32.35 -24.17 -31.47
N HIS A 7 -32.06 -22.88 -31.45
CA HIS A 7 -30.73 -22.40 -31.06
C HIS A 7 -30.53 -22.73 -29.58
N PRO A 8 -29.49 -23.47 -29.20
CA PRO A 8 -29.17 -23.65 -27.78
C PRO A 8 -28.73 -22.30 -27.19
N PRO A 9 -29.05 -22.01 -25.91
CA PRO A 9 -28.56 -20.80 -25.26
C PRO A 9 -27.04 -20.87 -25.15
N PHE A 10 -26.36 -19.85 -25.69
CA PHE A 10 -24.93 -19.65 -25.50
C PHE A 10 -24.68 -19.29 -24.03
N PHE A 11 -24.33 -20.29 -23.22
CA PHE A 11 -23.70 -20.04 -21.93
C PHE A 11 -22.23 -19.74 -22.18
N LEU A 12 -21.84 -18.47 -22.07
CA LEU A 12 -20.43 -18.08 -21.97
C LEU A 12 -19.87 -18.70 -20.68
N ARG A 13 -19.21 -19.86 -20.78
CA ARG A 13 -18.33 -20.34 -19.72
C ARG A 13 -17.17 -19.36 -19.62
N ARG A 14 -17.18 -18.52 -18.59
CA ARG A 14 -15.96 -17.83 -18.17
C ARG A 14 -15.02 -18.90 -17.61
N SER A 15 -13.99 -19.23 -18.37
CA SER A 15 -12.85 -19.97 -17.84
C SER A 15 -12.04 -19.00 -17.00
N TYR A 16 -11.82 -19.32 -15.74
CA TYR A 16 -10.88 -18.63 -14.87
C TYR A 16 -9.67 -19.53 -14.65
N ILE A 17 -8.51 -18.91 -14.51
CA ILE A 17 -7.28 -19.58 -14.07
C ILE A 17 -7.04 -19.09 -12.65
N ILE A 18 -6.85 -20.03 -11.73
CA ILE A 18 -6.37 -19.72 -10.38
C ILE A 18 -4.86 -19.70 -10.48
N VAL A 19 -4.26 -18.57 -10.11
CA VAL A 19 -2.81 -18.42 -10.01
C VAL A 19 -2.47 -18.21 -8.55
N ASP A 20 -1.69 -19.13 -8.01
CA ASP A 20 -1.14 -18.98 -6.67
C ASP A 20 -0.02 -17.95 -6.68
N ILE A 21 -0.02 -17.08 -5.67
CA ILE A 21 1.07 -16.14 -5.41
C ILE A 21 1.90 -16.76 -4.28
N PRO A 22 3.02 -17.44 -4.57
CA PRO A 22 3.82 -18.06 -3.53
C PRO A 22 4.41 -17.01 -2.58
N PRO A 23 4.84 -17.36 -1.37
CA PRO A 23 5.68 -16.48 -0.55
C PRO A 23 7.00 -16.17 -1.25
N ALA A 24 7.63 -15.05 -0.88
CA ALA A 24 9.00 -14.79 -1.29
C ALA A 24 9.96 -15.78 -0.60
N ALA A 25 11.15 -15.97 -1.17
CA ALA A 25 12.18 -16.84 -0.59
C ALA A 25 12.39 -16.54 0.90
N GLY A 26 12.43 -17.60 1.74
CA GLY A 26 12.57 -17.48 3.20
C GLY A 26 11.26 -17.33 3.99
N HIS A 27 10.12 -17.19 3.32
CA HIS A 27 8.82 -17.03 3.99
C HIS A 27 7.87 -18.20 3.71
N ALA A 28 6.93 -18.43 4.63
CA ALA A 28 5.92 -19.48 4.54
C ALA A 28 4.54 -18.98 4.05
N PHE A 29 4.25 -17.69 4.17
CA PHE A 29 2.93 -17.13 3.85
C PHE A 29 3.04 -15.88 2.97
N SER A 30 2.02 -15.67 2.12
CA SER A 30 1.84 -14.48 1.30
C SER A 30 0.39 -13.96 1.42
N LYS A 31 0.21 -12.65 1.26
CA LYS A 31 -1.09 -11.99 1.15
C LYS A 31 -1.01 -10.86 0.14
N GLY A 32 -1.85 -10.89 -0.89
CA GLY A 32 -1.97 -9.80 -1.88
C GLY A 32 -2.94 -8.70 -1.41
N TYR A 33 -2.59 -7.44 -1.64
CA TYR A 33 -3.42 -6.28 -1.28
C TYR A 33 -3.69 -5.33 -2.44
N GLY A 34 -2.77 -5.20 -3.40
CA GLY A 34 -2.92 -4.36 -4.58
C GLY A 34 -2.57 -5.11 -5.85
N ILE A 35 -3.25 -4.79 -6.95
CA ILE A 35 -3.00 -5.37 -8.28
C ILE A 35 -3.14 -4.27 -9.34
N ASN A 36 -2.32 -4.31 -10.39
CA ASN A 36 -2.40 -3.38 -11.52
C ASN A 36 -2.82 -4.08 -12.83
N ASN A 37 -2.98 -3.31 -13.92
CA ASN A 37 -3.41 -3.82 -15.22
C ASN A 37 -2.36 -4.70 -15.93
N HIS A 38 -1.14 -4.77 -15.38
CA HIS A 38 -0.07 -5.64 -15.86
C HIS A 38 -0.02 -6.99 -15.14
N THR A 39 -1.03 -7.34 -14.34
CA THR A 39 -1.07 -8.56 -13.52
C THR A 39 0.08 -8.62 -12.51
N GLN A 40 0.51 -7.46 -12.03
CA GLN A 40 1.49 -7.35 -10.96
C GLN A 40 0.76 -7.14 -9.64
N VAL A 41 1.21 -7.84 -8.60
CA VAL A 41 0.59 -7.82 -7.28
C VAL A 41 1.58 -7.32 -6.26
N VAL A 42 1.10 -6.47 -5.35
CA VAL A 42 1.82 -6.11 -4.13
C VAL A 42 1.07 -6.58 -2.90
N GLY A 43 1.83 -6.84 -1.84
CA GLY A 43 1.24 -7.22 -0.58
C GLY A 43 2.27 -7.47 0.51
N ARG A 44 2.13 -8.61 1.19
CA ARG A 44 3.01 -9.04 2.28
C ARG A 44 3.45 -10.49 2.10
N THR A 45 4.64 -10.78 2.60
CA THR A 45 5.21 -12.11 2.78
C THR A 45 5.73 -12.21 4.20
N TYR A 46 5.54 -13.35 4.89
CA TYR A 46 5.87 -13.46 6.32
C TYR A 46 5.98 -14.92 6.78
N ASN A 47 6.53 -15.08 7.98
CA ASN A 47 6.52 -16.32 8.76
C ASN A 47 5.56 -16.20 9.95
N PHE A 48 5.16 -17.32 10.52
CA PHE A 48 4.23 -17.35 11.65
C PHE A 48 4.75 -18.30 12.72
N ASN A 49 4.81 -17.80 13.95
CA ASN A 49 5.21 -18.59 15.11
C ASN A 49 3.97 -19.17 15.78
N GLU A 50 3.77 -20.48 15.63
CA GLU A 50 2.60 -21.17 16.18
C GLU A 50 2.61 -21.21 17.72
N ILE A 51 3.77 -21.06 18.37
CA ILE A 51 3.89 -21.10 19.83
C ILE A 51 3.46 -19.76 20.44
N THR A 52 3.94 -18.65 19.88
CA THR A 52 3.59 -17.31 20.37
C THR A 52 2.31 -16.75 19.74
N ASN A 53 1.83 -17.36 18.65
CA ASN A 53 0.70 -16.90 17.85
C ASN A 53 0.95 -15.51 17.23
N GLU A 54 2.18 -15.27 16.76
CA GLU A 54 2.63 -13.99 16.22
C GLU A 54 3.18 -14.10 14.79
N THR A 55 3.07 -13.00 14.04
CA THR A 55 3.69 -12.87 12.72
C THR A 55 5.16 -12.48 12.89
N GLU A 56 6.05 -13.16 12.17
CA GLU A 56 7.50 -12.95 12.18
C GLU A 56 8.01 -12.63 10.76
N ASP A 57 9.11 -11.87 10.68
CA ASP A 57 9.79 -11.49 9.43
C ASP A 57 8.82 -11.03 8.32
N GLN A 58 7.91 -10.12 8.64
CA GLN A 58 6.97 -9.61 7.66
C GLN A 58 7.65 -8.59 6.74
N ARG A 59 7.60 -8.84 5.43
CA ARG A 59 8.12 -7.95 4.38
C ARG A 59 7.03 -7.61 3.37
N ALA A 60 7.16 -6.44 2.75
CA ALA A 60 6.40 -6.09 1.56
C ALA A 60 6.75 -7.08 0.43
N LEU A 61 5.72 -7.50 -0.31
CA LEU A 61 5.84 -8.45 -1.41
C LEU A 61 5.55 -7.74 -2.73
N PHE A 62 6.33 -8.05 -3.76
CA PHE A 62 5.97 -7.88 -5.16
C PHE A 62 5.92 -9.24 -5.84
N TRP A 63 4.92 -9.44 -6.71
CA TRP A 63 4.81 -10.62 -7.53
C TRP A 63 4.39 -10.27 -8.95
N ASP A 64 5.01 -10.93 -9.92
CA ASP A 64 4.49 -11.01 -11.28
C ASP A 64 4.74 -12.40 -11.89
N MET A 65 4.11 -12.66 -13.04
CA MET A 65 4.22 -13.95 -13.74
C MET A 65 5.63 -14.27 -14.27
N ARG A 66 6.52 -13.29 -14.38
CA ARG A 66 7.86 -13.44 -14.98
C ARG A 66 8.93 -13.68 -13.91
N GLN A 67 8.87 -12.95 -12.81
CA GLN A 67 9.85 -12.96 -11.73
C GLN A 67 9.41 -13.83 -10.55
N GLY A 68 8.11 -14.10 -10.41
CA GLY A 68 7.55 -14.70 -9.21
C GLY A 68 7.57 -13.73 -8.04
N SER A 69 7.57 -14.27 -6.82
CA SER A 69 7.45 -13.49 -5.58
C SER A 69 8.81 -13.03 -5.07
N VAL A 70 8.93 -11.72 -4.83
CA VAL A 70 10.12 -11.06 -4.32
C VAL A 70 9.76 -10.19 -3.12
N ALA A 71 10.54 -10.30 -2.04
CA ALA A 71 10.43 -9.38 -0.92
C ALA A 71 11.05 -8.04 -1.32
N LEU A 72 10.31 -6.95 -1.12
CA LEU A 72 10.77 -5.60 -1.42
C LEU A 72 11.72 -5.10 -0.32
N THR A 73 12.62 -4.20 -0.72
CA THR A 73 13.55 -3.50 0.17
C THR A 73 12.81 -2.85 1.35
N THR A 74 13.45 -2.84 2.52
CA THR A 74 12.95 -2.20 3.74
C THR A 74 13.87 -1.07 4.18
N LEU A 75 13.43 -0.15 5.05
CA LEU A 75 14.35 0.77 5.72
C LEU A 75 15.16 0.05 6.79
N ASP A 76 14.49 -0.67 7.70
CA ASP A 76 15.17 -1.48 8.72
C ASP A 76 14.32 -2.70 9.11
N GLY A 77 13.07 -2.43 9.52
CA GLY A 77 12.20 -3.45 10.10
C GLY A 77 11.14 -4.01 9.16
N THR A 78 9.96 -4.23 9.74
CA THR A 78 8.78 -4.79 9.07
C THR A 78 8.33 -3.89 7.93
N SER A 79 7.82 -4.48 6.84
CA SER A 79 7.22 -3.71 5.75
C SER A 79 5.95 -4.37 5.20
N GLY A 80 5.17 -3.59 4.45
CA GLY A 80 3.98 -4.08 3.77
C GLY A 80 3.54 -3.19 2.62
N GLY A 81 3.32 -3.80 1.45
CA GLY A 81 2.78 -3.13 0.27
C GLY A 81 1.26 -3.11 0.30
N TRP A 82 0.67 -1.99 -0.13
CA TRP A 82 -0.78 -1.79 -0.14
C TRP A 82 -1.34 -1.39 -1.50
N GLY A 83 -0.63 -0.55 -2.24
CA GLY A 83 -1.06 -0.05 -3.55
C GLY A 83 0.02 -0.22 -4.60
N ILE A 84 -0.40 -0.39 -5.85
CA ILE A 84 0.47 -0.44 -7.03
C ILE A 84 -0.25 0.27 -8.17
N ASN A 85 0.48 1.05 -8.97
CA ASN A 85 -0.03 1.70 -10.18
C ASN A 85 0.43 0.97 -11.46
N ASP A 86 -0.06 1.40 -12.62
CA ASP A 86 0.31 0.77 -13.91
C ASP A 86 1.72 1.14 -14.37
N MET A 87 2.34 2.15 -13.76
CA MET A 87 3.71 2.57 -14.04
C MET A 87 4.76 1.75 -13.28
N GLY A 88 4.36 0.71 -12.54
CA GLY A 88 5.30 -0.12 -11.77
C GLY A 88 5.75 0.54 -10.47
N MET A 89 4.95 1.47 -9.95
CA MET A 89 5.18 2.07 -8.65
C MET A 89 4.28 1.45 -7.59
N ALA A 90 4.85 1.12 -6.44
CA ALA A 90 4.11 0.65 -5.28
C ALA A 90 4.19 1.62 -4.10
N CYS A 91 3.18 1.59 -3.23
CA CYS A 91 3.17 2.33 -1.97
C CYS A 91 2.77 1.44 -0.80
N GLY A 92 3.22 1.83 0.39
CA GLY A 92 2.89 1.13 1.62
C GLY A 92 3.62 1.70 2.82
N PHE A 93 4.12 0.81 3.68
CA PHE A 93 4.87 1.21 4.87
C PHE A 93 6.11 0.35 5.08
N THR A 94 7.04 0.88 5.87
CA THR A 94 8.17 0.17 6.47
C THR A 94 8.47 0.75 7.84
N THR A 95 9.04 -0.06 8.73
CA THR A 95 9.55 0.38 10.02
C THR A 95 10.99 0.88 9.87
N ASN A 96 11.29 2.06 10.38
CA ASN A 96 12.65 2.62 10.41
C ASN A 96 13.47 2.05 11.59
N ALA A 97 14.73 2.47 11.72
CA ALA A 97 15.64 2.00 12.77
C ALA A 97 15.19 2.38 14.20
N ASP A 98 14.36 3.41 14.34
CA ASP A 98 13.80 3.84 15.63
C ASP A 98 12.52 3.08 16.02
N GLY A 99 12.04 2.18 15.14
CA GLY A 99 10.84 1.38 15.38
C GLY A 99 9.53 2.03 14.92
N TYR A 100 9.59 3.19 14.27
CA TYR A 100 8.41 3.90 13.80
C TYR A 100 8.02 3.52 12.37
N GLN A 101 6.72 3.56 12.09
CA GLN A 101 6.21 3.32 10.74
C GLN A 101 6.42 4.55 9.84
N ARG A 102 6.90 4.30 8.63
CA ARG A 102 7.14 5.30 7.59
C ARG A 102 6.35 4.94 6.35
N ALA A 103 5.65 5.92 5.80
CA ALA A 103 5.01 5.83 4.51
C ALA A 103 6.10 5.76 3.44
N VAL A 104 6.04 4.75 2.58
CA VAL A 104 7.07 4.56 1.55
C VAL A 104 6.50 4.31 0.18
N ARG A 105 7.36 4.57 -0.81
CA ARG A 105 7.14 4.28 -2.23
C ARG A 105 8.27 3.40 -2.74
N TRP A 106 7.94 2.31 -3.42
CA TRP A 106 8.92 1.43 -4.08
C TRP A 106 8.85 1.57 -5.58
N ASP A 107 9.97 1.89 -6.21
CA ASP A 107 10.12 1.77 -7.66
C ASP A 107 10.46 0.31 -7.99
N LEU A 108 9.53 -0.39 -8.64
CA LEU A 108 9.69 -1.81 -8.90
C LEU A 108 10.63 -2.09 -10.08
N ALA A 109 11.01 -1.07 -10.85
CA ALA A 109 11.94 -1.22 -11.96
C ALA A 109 13.40 -1.38 -11.47
N ASP A 110 13.78 -0.68 -10.41
CA ASP A 110 15.13 -0.73 -9.83
C ASP A 110 15.18 -1.25 -8.39
N GLY A 111 14.04 -1.47 -7.75
CA GLY A 111 13.92 -1.96 -6.38
C GLY A 111 14.21 -0.90 -5.31
N SER A 112 14.31 0.37 -5.69
CA SER A 112 14.57 1.48 -4.76
C SER A 112 13.36 1.76 -3.88
N ILE A 113 13.65 2.21 -2.65
CA ILE A 113 12.67 2.65 -1.67
C ILE A 113 12.88 4.14 -1.39
N LEU A 114 11.78 4.88 -1.32
CA LEU A 114 11.74 6.24 -0.85
C LEU A 114 10.90 6.31 0.43
N ASP A 115 11.50 6.86 1.49
CA ASP A 115 10.77 7.39 2.65
C ASP A 115 10.12 8.72 2.27
N MET A 116 8.79 8.78 2.36
CA MET A 116 8.03 9.99 2.04
C MET A 116 8.07 11.02 3.17
N GLY A 117 8.55 10.62 4.36
CA GLY A 117 8.70 11.46 5.53
C GLY A 117 7.49 11.47 6.45
N ILE A 118 7.49 12.46 7.34
CA ILE A 118 6.51 12.71 8.39
C ILE A 118 6.02 14.16 8.29
N LEU A 119 4.97 14.48 9.02
CA LEU A 119 4.45 15.84 9.13
C LEU A 119 4.83 16.44 10.49
N ALA A 120 4.84 17.76 10.55
CA ALA A 120 5.10 18.51 11.77
C ALA A 120 3.94 19.47 12.05
N ASN A 121 3.67 19.71 13.32
CA ASN A 121 2.72 20.71 13.75
C ASN A 121 3.22 22.10 13.31
N PRO A 122 2.43 22.89 12.56
CA PRO A 122 2.88 24.18 12.04
C PRO A 122 3.10 25.25 13.12
N ASP A 123 2.48 25.11 14.30
CA ASP A 123 2.59 26.06 15.40
C ASP A 123 3.76 25.71 16.34
N THR A 124 3.98 24.43 16.63
CA THR A 124 5.02 23.96 17.57
C THR A 124 6.29 23.45 16.90
N LEU A 125 6.22 23.15 15.59
CA LEU A 125 7.25 22.46 14.80
C LEU A 125 7.58 21.05 15.30
N GLN A 126 6.76 20.48 16.17
CA GLN A 126 6.93 19.10 16.63
C GLN A 126 6.53 18.13 15.52
N GLU A 127 7.44 17.23 15.18
CA GLU A 127 7.21 16.15 14.23
C GLU A 127 6.34 15.04 14.84
N GLY A 128 5.46 14.45 14.03
CA GLY A 128 4.76 13.22 14.39
C GLY A 128 5.66 12.00 14.21
N ASP A 129 5.36 10.93 14.94
CA ASP A 129 6.22 9.75 14.94
C ASP A 129 5.91 8.81 13.77
N GLU A 130 4.68 8.77 13.26
CA GLU A 130 4.27 7.79 12.25
C GLU A 130 3.68 8.37 10.95
N SER A 131 3.90 7.65 9.84
CA SER A 131 3.21 7.87 8.56
C SER A 131 2.92 6.58 7.81
N TYR A 132 1.84 6.56 7.02
CA TYR A 132 1.38 5.40 6.25
C TYR A 132 0.77 5.76 4.89
N ALA A 133 1.10 5.01 3.83
CA ALA A 133 0.46 5.12 2.53
C ALA A 133 -0.45 3.91 2.22
N TYR A 134 -1.75 4.10 2.39
CA TYR A 134 -2.74 3.04 2.17
C TYR A 134 -3.38 3.12 0.80
N ARG A 135 -2.95 2.26 -0.13
CA ARG A 135 -3.57 1.98 -1.45
C ARG A 135 -3.66 3.15 -2.44
N GLY A 136 -3.62 4.39 -1.98
CA GLY A 136 -3.80 5.58 -2.80
C GLY A 136 -2.52 5.94 -3.52
N ILE A 137 -2.33 5.36 -4.70
CA ILE A 137 -1.29 5.74 -5.66
C ILE A 137 -1.90 5.81 -7.05
N ASN A 138 -1.60 6.88 -7.80
CA ASN A 138 -2.04 7.04 -9.18
C ASN A 138 -0.87 6.94 -10.18
N ASN A 139 -1.18 6.93 -11.48
CA ASN A 139 -0.17 6.86 -12.54
C ASN A 139 0.68 8.15 -12.69
N ALA A 140 0.30 9.24 -12.01
CA ALA A 140 1.13 10.44 -11.89
C ALA A 140 2.11 10.36 -10.70
N HIS A 141 2.27 9.18 -10.10
CA HIS A 141 3.14 8.91 -8.94
C HIS A 141 2.77 9.72 -7.69
N THR A 142 1.56 10.27 -7.65
CA THR A 142 1.03 10.91 -6.46
C THR A 142 0.58 9.82 -5.50
N VAL A 143 1.00 9.95 -4.24
CA VAL A 143 0.62 9.04 -3.16
C VAL A 143 -0.19 9.80 -2.13
N VAL A 144 -1.19 9.15 -1.56
CA VAL A 144 -1.96 9.69 -0.44
C VAL A 144 -1.98 8.69 0.71
N GLY A 145 -2.18 9.21 1.91
CA GLY A 145 -2.12 8.41 3.12
C GLY A 145 -2.44 9.25 4.34
N HIS A 146 -1.90 8.86 5.50
CA HIS A 146 -1.98 9.66 6.70
C HIS A 146 -0.68 9.66 7.50
N ALA A 147 -0.46 10.73 8.24
CA ALA A 147 0.68 10.91 9.12
C ALA A 147 0.25 11.59 10.41
N GLU A 148 0.97 11.31 11.48
CA GLU A 148 0.76 11.93 12.78
C GLU A 148 1.15 13.40 12.75
N ILE A 149 0.36 14.23 13.44
CA ILE A 149 0.74 15.59 13.80
C ILE A 149 0.40 15.80 15.28
N PRO A 150 1.39 15.93 16.19
CA PRO A 150 1.15 16.16 17.60
C PRO A 150 0.36 17.44 17.82
N ASN A 151 -0.59 17.45 18.74
CA ASN A 151 -1.34 18.66 19.04
C ASN A 151 -0.57 19.57 20.01
N THR A 152 -1.00 20.83 20.12
CA THR A 152 -0.35 21.82 21.00
C THR A 152 -0.56 21.56 22.50
N ALA A 153 -1.52 20.70 22.85
CA ALA A 153 -1.86 20.37 24.23
C ALA A 153 -1.08 19.16 24.77
N ASP A 154 -0.38 18.43 23.88
CA ASP A 154 0.34 17.19 24.15
C ASP A 154 -0.53 16.11 24.85
N ASP A 155 -1.84 16.15 24.64
CA ASP A 155 -2.80 15.19 25.20
C ASP A 155 -3.19 14.10 24.20
N PHE A 156 -2.96 14.33 22.91
CA PHE A 156 -3.29 13.42 21.82
C PHE A 156 -2.55 13.77 20.51
N THR A 157 -2.23 12.74 19.71
CA THR A 157 -1.61 12.87 18.38
C THR A 157 -2.58 12.40 17.30
N PRO A 158 -3.31 13.31 16.61
CA PRO A 158 -4.17 12.94 15.49
C PRO A 158 -3.38 12.49 14.26
N PHE A 159 -3.98 11.57 13.51
CA PHE A 159 -3.60 11.32 12.12
C PHE A 159 -4.26 12.34 11.20
N HIS A 160 -3.45 13.02 10.41
CA HIS A 160 -3.85 13.91 9.33
C HIS A 160 -3.73 13.18 7.99
N GLY A 161 -4.65 13.45 7.06
CA GLY A 161 -4.47 13.00 5.69
C GLY A 161 -3.28 13.72 5.04
N PHE A 162 -2.51 13.04 4.19
CA PHE A 162 -1.46 13.68 3.41
C PHE A 162 -1.60 13.41 1.91
N ILE A 163 -1.00 14.29 1.12
CA ILE A 163 -0.64 14.06 -0.27
C ILE A 163 0.88 14.18 -0.43
N PHE A 164 1.46 13.26 -1.19
CA PHE A 164 2.87 13.25 -1.55
C PHE A 164 3.02 13.30 -3.07
N ASN A 165 3.93 14.16 -3.53
CA ASN A 165 4.53 14.05 -4.85
C ASN A 165 6.01 14.41 -4.79
N TYR A 166 6.75 14.04 -5.84
CA TYR A 166 8.19 14.26 -5.91
C TYR A 166 8.63 15.71 -5.87
N THR A 167 7.79 16.63 -6.32
CA THR A 167 8.15 18.04 -6.44
C THR A 167 7.91 18.84 -5.16
N GLU A 168 6.91 18.46 -4.37
CA GLU A 168 6.43 19.23 -3.23
C GLU A 168 6.61 18.48 -1.90
N GLY A 169 7.02 17.21 -1.95
CA GLY A 169 7.15 16.37 -0.76
C GLY A 169 5.80 16.00 -0.15
N ILE A 170 5.83 15.56 1.11
CA ILE A 170 4.65 15.25 1.91
C ILE A 170 3.98 16.56 2.35
N ARG A 171 2.66 16.65 2.18
CA ARG A 171 1.88 17.83 2.57
C ARG A 171 0.63 17.43 3.30
N ASP A 172 0.33 18.18 4.35
CA ASP A 172 -0.86 18.04 5.18
C ASP A 172 -2.13 18.42 4.38
N LEU A 173 -3.14 17.56 4.42
CA LEU A 173 -4.51 17.80 3.94
C LEU A 173 -5.50 18.07 5.09
N GLY A 174 -5.03 18.03 6.32
CA GLY A 174 -5.81 18.18 7.54
C GLY A 174 -6.62 16.94 7.92
N THR A 175 -7.54 17.15 8.86
CA THR A 175 -8.44 16.13 9.41
C THR A 175 -9.82 16.12 8.74
N LEU A 176 -9.96 16.73 7.55
CA LEU A 176 -11.22 16.89 6.81
C LEU A 176 -12.42 17.37 7.67
N GLY A 177 -12.15 18.15 8.72
CA GLY A 177 -13.17 18.76 9.58
C GLY A 177 -13.73 17.86 10.69
N SER A 178 -13.09 16.71 11.01
CA SER A 178 -13.44 15.94 12.21
C SER A 178 -12.46 16.20 13.35
N ASP A 179 -12.97 16.66 14.49
CA ASP A 179 -12.21 16.87 15.74
C ASP A 179 -11.94 15.56 16.51
N THR A 180 -12.11 14.38 15.88
CA THR A 180 -12.10 13.09 16.56
C THR A 180 -11.00 12.14 16.08
N ASN A 181 -10.03 11.92 16.97
CA ASN A 181 -9.22 10.76 17.35
C ASN A 181 -8.76 9.65 16.38
N TYR A 182 -9.31 9.46 15.18
CA TYR A 182 -8.79 8.45 14.24
C TYR A 182 -9.28 8.75 12.82
N MET A 183 -8.39 9.26 11.97
CA MET A 183 -8.60 9.25 10.52
C MET A 183 -7.71 8.18 9.88
N GLY A 184 -8.27 7.00 9.67
CA GLY A 184 -7.82 6.15 8.56
C GLY A 184 -8.21 6.84 7.26
N GLY A 185 -7.44 7.85 6.85
CA GLY A 185 -7.65 8.56 5.59
C GLY A 185 -7.34 7.65 4.42
N TYR A 186 -8.33 6.87 3.98
CA TYR A 186 -8.29 6.15 2.72
C TYR A 186 -8.79 7.09 1.62
N SER A 187 -7.95 8.02 1.15
CA SER A 187 -8.28 8.75 -0.07
C SER A 187 -7.93 7.88 -1.27
N ILE A 188 -8.96 7.52 -2.04
CA ILE A 188 -8.79 7.14 -3.44
C ILE A 188 -8.87 8.43 -4.24
N THR A 189 -7.74 8.97 -4.67
CA THR A 189 -7.76 9.94 -5.77
C THR A 189 -8.07 9.16 -7.04
N LEU A 190 -9.37 9.04 -7.36
CA LEU A 190 -9.81 8.78 -8.72
C LEU A 190 -9.36 9.97 -9.56
N ASP A 191 -8.43 9.76 -10.49
CA ASP A 191 -8.31 10.64 -11.63
C ASP A 191 -9.53 10.41 -12.53
N GLY A 192 -10.62 11.07 -12.20
CA GLY A 192 -11.69 11.32 -13.16
C GLY A 192 -11.11 12.17 -14.29
N SER A 193 -10.42 11.54 -15.24
CA SER A 193 -10.19 12.08 -16.55
C SER A 193 -11.53 12.00 -17.29
N CYS A 194 -12.19 13.15 -17.41
CA CYS A 194 -13.19 13.38 -18.43
C CYS A 194 -12.52 13.63 -19.79
#